data_AF-A0A023BZZ0-F1
#
_entry.id   AF-A0A023BZZ0-F1
#
_cell.length_a   1.000
_cell.length_b   1.000
_cell.length_c   1.000
_cell.angle_alpha   90.00
_cell.angle_beta   90.00
_cell.angle_gamma   90.00
#
_symmetry.space_group_name_H-M   'P 1'
#
loop_
_entity.id
_entity.type
_entity.pdbx_description
1 polymer ?
#
loop_
_entity_poly.entity_id
_entity_poly.type
_entity_poly.pdbx_seq_one_letter_code
_entity_poly.pdbx_strand_id
1 'polypeptide(L)'
;MPYFNVSHSIIYKVKKKLFLLHGWIGTQLGLLFFVICFSGTISTVSHELDWLIQSDYRATPQSTYVSRNVISNNFAKTYPKAKITYWIRHDEPYLCDLLYKEEDKKLSFVFANPYTGEIQGETSLTAQLYLRDLHYYLFIPFQVGNYIVLFFGFLILIVEEIFCTRCKKWNE
;
A
#
# COMPACT_ATOMS: atom_id res chain seq x y z
N MET A 1 -10.13 46.82 -42.06
CA MET A 1 -10.55 46.08 -40.84
C MET A 1 -9.50 45.01 -40.48
N PRO A 2 -8.50 45.31 -39.63
CA PRO A 2 -7.45 44.35 -39.27
C PRO A 2 -7.68 43.60 -37.94
N TYR A 3 -8.75 43.92 -37.20
CA TYR A 3 -8.97 43.42 -35.84
C TYR A 3 -9.40 41.94 -35.76
N PHE A 4 -9.87 41.33 -36.84
CA PHE A 4 -10.41 39.96 -36.81
C PHE A 4 -9.32 38.86 -36.79
N ASN A 5 -8.12 39.17 -37.31
CA ASN A 5 -7.06 38.17 -37.52
C ASN A 5 -6.15 37.96 -36.28
N VAL A 6 -6.03 38.98 -35.42
CA VAL A 6 -5.20 38.93 -34.21
C VAL A 6 -5.84 38.05 -33.13
N SER A 7 -7.18 38.09 -33.01
CA SER A 7 -7.94 37.29 -32.05
C SER A 7 -7.75 35.77 -32.27
N HIS A 8 -7.84 35.30 -33.51
CA HIS A 8 -7.62 33.88 -33.84
C HIS A 8 -6.19 33.41 -33.58
N SER A 9 -5.19 34.25 -33.85
CA SER A 9 -3.78 33.95 -33.56
C SER A 9 -3.50 33.80 -32.07
N ILE A 10 -4.09 34.66 -31.23
CA ILE A 10 -3.96 34.60 -29.76
C ILE A 10 -4.68 33.35 -29.22
N ILE A 11 -5.92 33.10 -29.63
CA ILE A 11 -6.70 31.91 -29.21
C ILE A 11 -5.97 30.62 -29.59
N TYR A 12 -5.41 30.55 -30.80
CA TYR A 12 -4.64 29.40 -31.26
C TYR A 12 -3.37 29.18 -30.41
N LYS A 13 -2.60 30.24 -30.11
CA LYS A 13 -1.43 30.15 -29.22
C LYS A 13 -1.80 29.68 -27.82
N VAL A 14 -2.91 30.15 -27.26
CA VAL A 14 -3.41 29.71 -25.94
C VAL A 14 -3.81 28.24 -25.98
N LYS A 15 -4.58 27.79 -26.98
CA LYS A 15 -4.95 26.38 -27.15
C LYS A 15 -3.72 25.48 -27.27
N LYS A 16 -2.70 25.88 -28.04
CA LYS A 16 -1.45 25.13 -28.17
C LYS A 16 -0.70 25.02 -26.83
N LYS A 17 -0.63 26.11 -26.05
CA LYS A 17 -0.02 26.07 -24.70
C LYS A 17 -0.78 25.15 -23.75
N LEU A 18 -2.11 25.22 -23.75
CA LEU A 18 -2.95 24.35 -22.92
C LEU A 18 -2.78 22.87 -23.29
N PHE A 19 -2.68 22.55 -24.57
CA PHE A 19 -2.42 21.18 -25.02
C PHE A 19 -1.06 20.66 -24.56
N LEU A 20 0.00 21.47 -24.70
CA LEU A 20 1.33 21.11 -24.21
C LEU A 20 1.35 20.94 -22.68
N LEU A 21 0.70 21.85 -21.96
CA LEU A 21 0.58 21.78 -20.51
C LEU A 21 -0.20 20.54 -20.07
N HIS A 22 -1.32 20.24 -20.74
CA HIS A 22 -2.11 19.04 -20.47
C HIS A 22 -1.30 17.76 -20.71
N GLY A 23 -0.58 17.69 -21.83
CA GLY A 23 0.29 16.55 -22.13
C GLY A 23 1.39 16.36 -21.08
N TRP A 24 2.02 17.46 -20.65
CA TRP A 24 3.07 17.41 -19.63
C TRP A 24 2.53 17.01 -18.25
N ILE A 25 1.48 17.68 -17.76
CA ILE A 25 0.83 17.36 -16.47
C ILE A 25 0.28 15.94 -16.50
N GLY A 26 -0.44 15.57 -17.56
CA GLY A 26 -1.03 14.24 -17.73
C GLY A 26 0.02 13.14 -17.70
N THR A 27 1.19 13.36 -18.29
CA THR A 27 2.30 12.39 -18.23
C THR A 27 2.81 12.21 -16.80
N GLN A 28 3.01 13.29 -16.04
CA GLN A 28 3.47 13.20 -14.64
C GLN A 28 2.42 12.53 -13.74
N LEU A 29 1.15 12.92 -13.87
CA LEU A 29 0.06 12.31 -13.12
C LEU A 29 -0.17 10.85 -13.51
N GLY A 30 0.02 10.50 -14.79
CA GLY A 30 -0.08 9.13 -15.28
C GLY A 30 1.00 8.23 -14.69
N LEU A 31 2.24 8.72 -14.53
CA LEU A 31 3.30 7.99 -13.85
C LEU A 31 2.98 7.78 -12.36
N LEU A 32 2.50 8.83 -11.69
CA LEU A 32 2.08 8.73 -10.29
C LEU A 32 0.94 7.71 -10.12
N PHE A 33 -0.06 7.75 -11.02
CA PHE A 33 -1.15 6.79 -11.07
C PHE A 33 -0.66 5.36 -11.24
N PHE A 34 0.27 5.15 -12.18
CA PHE A 34 0.87 3.84 -12.38
C PHE A 34 1.51 3.32 -11.08
N VAL A 35 2.33 4.11 -10.39
CA VAL A 35 2.99 3.69 -9.14
C VAL A 35 1.96 3.35 -8.06
N ILE A 36 0.96 4.21 -7.85
CA ILE A 36 -0.07 4.00 -6.82
C ILE A 36 -0.89 2.76 -7.13
N CYS A 37 -1.44 2.62 -8.33
CA CYS A 37 -2.26 1.47 -8.69
C CYS A 37 -1.46 0.18 -8.77
N PHE A 38 -0.25 0.21 -9.32
CA PHE A 38 0.61 -0.96 -9.40
C PHE A 38 1.01 -1.48 -8.03
N SER A 39 1.45 -0.59 -7.12
CA SER A 39 1.76 -0.96 -5.75
C SER A 39 0.54 -1.48 -4.99
N GLY A 40 -0.64 -0.89 -5.20
CA GLY A 40 -1.89 -1.33 -4.62
C GLY A 40 -2.28 -2.74 -5.05
N THR A 41 -2.15 -3.04 -6.35
CA THR A 41 -2.39 -4.38 -6.90
C THR A 41 -1.46 -5.41 -6.27
N ILE A 42 -0.16 -5.13 -6.16
CA ILE A 42 0.80 -6.07 -5.54
C ILE A 42 0.51 -6.25 -4.04
N SER A 43 0.04 -5.20 -3.35
CA SER A 43 -0.31 -5.26 -1.93
C SER A 43 -1.36 -6.33 -1.59
N THR A 44 -2.24 -6.67 -2.54
CA THR A 44 -3.26 -7.73 -2.37
C THR A 44 -2.68 -9.12 -2.11
N VAL A 45 -1.42 -9.36 -2.51
CA VAL A 45 -0.70 -10.63 -2.31
C VAL A 45 0.53 -10.46 -1.42
N SER A 46 0.54 -9.42 -0.58
CA SER A 46 1.70 -9.07 0.24
C SER A 46 2.08 -10.16 1.26
N HIS A 47 1.09 -10.85 1.83
CA HIS A 47 1.31 -11.97 2.75
C HIS A 47 1.97 -13.17 2.05
N GLU A 48 1.62 -13.44 0.79
CA GLU A 48 2.23 -14.48 -0.04
C GLU A 48 3.66 -14.12 -0.40
N LEU A 49 3.95 -12.84 -0.67
CA LEU A 49 5.33 -12.36 -0.83
C LEU A 49 6.14 -12.55 0.45
N ASP A 50 5.58 -12.19 1.60
CA ASP A 50 6.22 -12.41 2.90
C ASP A 50 6.47 -13.91 3.13
N TRP A 51 5.52 -14.78 2.79
CA TRP A 51 5.69 -16.24 2.88
C TRP A 51 6.78 -16.75 1.93
N LEU A 52 6.91 -16.16 0.74
CA LEU A 52 7.93 -16.52 -0.24
C LEU A 52 9.34 -16.08 0.20
N ILE A 53 9.46 -14.84 0.68
CA ILE A 53 10.72 -14.19 1.06
C ILE A 53 11.22 -14.72 2.41
N GLN A 54 10.31 -14.88 3.37
CA GLN A 54 10.64 -15.22 4.75
C GLN A 54 10.16 -16.63 5.11
N SER A 55 11.10 -17.56 5.18
CA SER A 55 10.82 -18.96 5.52
C SER A 55 10.18 -19.14 6.89
N ASP A 56 10.49 -18.25 7.84
CA ASP A 56 10.01 -18.34 9.22
C ASP A 56 8.53 -17.97 9.35
N TYR A 57 7.96 -17.32 8.34
CA TYR A 57 6.55 -16.95 8.33
C TYR A 57 5.62 -18.11 7.95
N ARG A 58 6.20 -19.23 7.49
CA ARG A 58 5.47 -20.41 7.03
C ARG A 58 5.03 -21.26 8.22
N ALA A 59 3.73 -21.54 8.29
CA ALA A 59 3.15 -22.50 9.23
C ALA A 59 2.69 -23.76 8.47
N THR A 60 2.90 -24.94 9.08
CA THR A 60 2.30 -26.18 8.58
C THR A 60 0.94 -26.36 9.26
N PRO A 61 -0.18 -26.41 8.50
CA PRO A 61 -1.50 -26.53 9.08
C PRO A 61 -1.67 -27.79 9.94
N GLN A 62 -2.28 -27.65 11.11
CA GLN A 62 -2.68 -28.74 11.99
C GLN A 62 -4.16 -28.63 12.38
N SER A 63 -4.69 -29.67 13.02
CA SER A 63 -6.13 -29.75 13.35
C SER A 63 -6.62 -28.71 14.35
N THR A 64 -5.75 -28.19 15.21
CA THR A 64 -6.12 -27.29 16.30
C THR A 64 -5.10 -26.19 16.51
N TYR A 65 -5.58 -24.99 16.83
CA TYR A 65 -4.71 -23.90 17.26
C TYR A 65 -4.35 -24.03 18.73
N VAL A 66 -3.15 -23.60 19.09
CA VAL A 66 -2.76 -23.46 20.49
C VAL A 66 -3.42 -22.23 21.11
N SER A 67 -3.56 -22.24 22.43
CA SER A 67 -4.00 -21.06 23.16
C SER A 67 -3.00 -19.92 22.99
N ARG A 68 -3.51 -18.68 22.81
CA ARG A 68 -2.69 -17.46 22.79
C ARG A 68 -1.83 -17.30 24.04
N ASN A 69 -2.24 -17.85 25.18
CA ASN A 69 -1.43 -17.83 26.40
C ASN A 69 -0.14 -18.64 26.25
N VAL A 70 -0.17 -19.75 25.49
CA VAL A 70 1.03 -20.57 25.22
C VAL A 70 2.02 -19.77 24.38
N ILE A 71 1.55 -19.17 23.28
CA ILE A 71 2.36 -18.30 22.42
C ILE A 71 2.91 -17.12 23.21
N SER A 72 2.09 -16.43 24.01
CA SER A 72 2.53 -15.30 24.83
C SER A 72 3.58 -15.70 25.86
N ASN A 73 3.46 -16.88 26.47
CA ASN A 73 4.45 -17.40 27.40
C ASN A 73 5.77 -17.75 26.69
N ASN A 74 5.69 -18.35 25.50
CA ASN A 74 6.88 -18.66 24.69
C ASN A 74 7.57 -17.39 24.20
N PHE A 75 6.79 -16.39 23.76
CA PHE A 75 7.30 -15.06 23.43
C PHE A 75 8.02 -14.42 24.62
N ALA A 76 7.42 -14.43 25.81
CA ALA A 76 8.04 -13.85 27.01
C ALA A 76 9.33 -14.58 27.44
N LYS A 77 9.45 -15.88 27.14
CA LYS A 77 10.68 -16.65 27.37
C LYS A 77 11.77 -16.26 26.36
N THR A 78 11.43 -16.11 25.09
CA THR A 78 12.39 -15.74 24.03
C THR A 78 12.81 -14.28 24.14
N TYR A 79 11.89 -13.38 24.46
CA TYR A 79 12.10 -11.93 24.54
C TYR A 79 11.67 -11.37 25.90
N PRO A 80 12.44 -11.61 26.98
CA PRO A 80 12.03 -11.26 28.34
C PRO A 80 11.91 -9.76 28.60
N LYS A 81 12.53 -8.91 27.78
CA LYS A 81 12.49 -7.45 27.90
C LYS A 81 11.49 -6.79 26.96
N ALA A 82 10.92 -7.54 26.02
CA ALA A 82 10.09 -6.98 24.97
C ALA A 82 8.59 -7.09 25.30
N LYS A 83 7.79 -6.27 24.61
CA LYS A 83 6.33 -6.26 24.75
C LYS A 83 5.66 -6.50 23.41
N ILE A 84 4.55 -7.23 23.44
CA ILE A 84 3.66 -7.36 22.28
C ILE A 84 2.76 -6.13 22.26
N THR A 85 2.86 -5.29 21.24
CA THR A 85 2.03 -4.08 21.08
C THR A 85 0.80 -4.33 20.23
N TYR A 86 0.90 -5.23 19.26
CA TYR A 86 -0.18 -5.61 18.37
C TYR A 86 -0.04 -7.07 17.94
N TRP A 87 -1.17 -7.71 17.67
CA TRP A 87 -1.24 -9.11 17.27
C TRP A 87 -2.14 -9.23 16.05
N ILE A 88 -1.57 -9.68 14.94
CA ILE A 88 -2.31 -9.99 13.72
C ILE A 88 -2.37 -11.49 13.56
N ARG A 89 -3.59 -11.98 13.36
CA ARG A 89 -3.86 -13.36 13.00
C ARG A 89 -4.47 -13.37 11.62
N HIS A 90 -3.90 -14.19 10.76
CA HIS A 90 -4.36 -14.36 9.39
C HIS A 90 -5.42 -15.46 9.32
N ASP A 91 -6.31 -15.36 8.33
CA ASP A 91 -7.30 -16.41 8.06
C ASP A 91 -6.66 -17.59 7.31
N GLU A 92 -5.57 -17.33 6.59
CA GLU A 92 -4.81 -18.31 5.83
C GLU A 92 -4.07 -19.29 6.76
N PRO A 93 -4.32 -20.60 6.66
CA PRO A 93 -3.80 -21.58 7.62
C PRO A 93 -2.29 -21.83 7.48
N TYR A 94 -1.66 -21.40 6.39
CA TYR A 94 -0.23 -21.59 6.12
C TYR A 94 0.66 -20.43 6.61
N LEU A 95 0.06 -19.41 7.22
CA LEU A 95 0.76 -18.25 7.77
C LEU A 95 0.91 -18.34 9.28
N CYS A 96 2.02 -17.79 9.80
CA CYS A 96 2.17 -17.56 11.23
C CYS A 96 1.39 -16.32 11.68
N ASP A 97 1.11 -16.23 12.98
CA ASP A 97 0.65 -14.98 13.56
C ASP A 97 1.80 -13.96 13.58
N LEU A 98 1.47 -12.69 13.30
CA LEU A 98 2.42 -11.59 13.30
C LEU A 98 2.29 -10.79 14.61
N LEU A 99 3.33 -10.84 15.44
CA LEU A 99 3.40 -10.13 16.70
C LEU A 99 4.28 -8.89 16.56
N TYR A 100 3.76 -7.73 16.92
CA TYR A 100 4.53 -6.50 16.92
C TYR A 100 5.31 -6.46 18.23
N LYS A 101 6.62 -6.65 18.14
CA LYS A 101 7.54 -6.60 19.26
C LYS A 101 8.10 -5.19 19.40
N GLU A 102 7.88 -4.59 20.55
CA GLU A 102 8.57 -3.38 20.99
C GLU A 102 9.64 -3.72 22.04
N GLU A 103 10.88 -3.35 21.76
CA GLU A 103 12.02 -3.51 22.65
C GLU A 103 12.91 -2.26 22.54
N ASP A 104 13.14 -1.56 23.67
CA ASP A 104 13.93 -0.31 23.70
C ASP A 104 13.52 0.74 22.65
N LYS A 105 12.20 0.92 22.44
CA LYS A 105 11.59 1.81 21.43
C LYS A 105 11.86 1.42 19.97
N LYS A 106 12.38 0.22 19.72
CA LYS A 106 12.48 -0.36 18.38
C LYS A 106 11.31 -1.29 18.13
N LEU A 107 10.67 -1.10 16.97
CA LEU A 107 9.60 -1.98 16.50
C LEU A 107 10.19 -3.04 15.57
N SER A 108 9.73 -4.26 15.75
CA SER A 108 10.07 -5.44 14.97
C SER A 108 8.87 -6.38 14.94
N PHE A 109 8.90 -7.38 14.07
CA PHE A 109 7.79 -8.28 13.81
C PHE A 109 8.25 -9.70 14.07
N VAL A 110 7.53 -10.41 14.92
CA VAL A 110 7.84 -11.76 15.34
C VAL A 110 6.79 -12.71 14.77
N PHE A 111 7.24 -13.80 14.16
CA PHE A 111 6.39 -14.84 13.62
C PHE A 111 6.12 -15.91 14.67
N ALA A 112 4.87 -16.06 15.07
CA ALA A 112 4.44 -17.05 16.04
C ALA A 112 3.61 -18.13 15.35
N ASN A 113 4.06 -19.39 15.46
CA ASN A 113 3.34 -20.52 14.90
C ASN A 113 2.02 -20.72 15.66
N PRO A 114 0.87 -20.66 14.99
CA PRO A 114 -0.41 -20.77 15.67
C PRO A 114 -0.81 -22.20 16.03
N TYR A 115 -0.10 -23.21 15.52
CA TYR A 115 -0.35 -24.63 15.77
C TYR A 115 0.62 -25.22 16.79
N THR A 116 1.91 -24.87 16.74
CA THR A 116 2.92 -25.38 17.69
C THR A 116 3.13 -24.45 18.88
N GLY A 117 2.78 -23.16 18.74
CA GLY A 117 3.07 -22.13 19.73
C GLY A 117 4.52 -21.66 19.74
N GLU A 118 5.33 -22.13 18.80
CA GLU A 118 6.73 -21.77 18.66
C GLU A 118 6.92 -20.36 18.09
N ILE A 119 7.96 -19.67 18.55
CA ILE A 119 8.38 -18.40 17.97
C ILE A 119 9.41 -18.71 16.88
N GLN A 120 9.00 -18.59 15.62
CA GLN A 120 9.77 -19.08 14.46
C GLN A 120 10.86 -18.11 14.00
N GLY A 121 10.65 -16.80 14.17
CA GLY A 121 11.62 -15.82 13.72
C GLY A 121 11.18 -14.38 13.97
N GLU A 122 12.07 -13.46 13.60
CA GLU A 122 11.88 -12.02 13.75
C GLU A 122 12.37 -11.31 12.50
N THR A 123 11.63 -10.30 12.05
CA THR A 123 12.04 -9.39 10.99
C THR A 123 11.81 -7.93 11.38
N SER A 124 12.58 -7.02 10.80
CA SER A 124 12.34 -5.58 10.89
C SER A 124 11.47 -5.04 9.75
N LEU A 125 11.29 -5.81 8.68
CA LEU A 125 10.57 -5.39 7.48
C LEU A 125 9.78 -6.55 6.89
N THR A 126 8.55 -6.27 6.50
CA THR A 126 7.69 -7.18 5.72
C THR A 126 7.34 -6.54 4.38
N ALA A 127 7.05 -7.36 3.38
CA ALA A 127 6.55 -6.92 2.08
C ALA A 127 5.26 -6.11 2.26
N GLN A 128 4.38 -6.52 3.17
CA GLN A 128 3.18 -5.73 3.51
C GLN A 128 3.52 -4.30 3.96
N LEU A 129 4.49 -4.14 4.86
CA LEU A 129 4.88 -2.82 5.37
C LEU A 129 5.55 -1.98 4.27
N TYR A 130 6.44 -2.59 3.51
CA TYR A 130 7.12 -1.93 2.39
C TYR A 130 6.11 -1.44 1.34
N LEU A 131 5.17 -2.29 0.94
CA LEU A 131 4.14 -1.96 -0.04
C LEU A 131 3.14 -0.94 0.50
N ARG A 132 2.80 -1.00 1.79
CA ARG A 132 1.99 0.04 2.43
C ARG A 132 2.71 1.37 2.42
N ASP A 133 4.00 1.40 2.75
CA ASP A 133 4.76 2.64 2.83
C ASP A 133 5.00 3.26 1.44
N LEU A 134 5.11 2.42 0.40
CA LEU A 134 5.07 2.87 -0.99
C LEU A 134 3.67 3.36 -1.39
N HIS A 135 2.62 2.58 -1.16
CA HIS A 135 1.28 2.85 -1.69
C HIS A 135 0.59 4.03 -0.98
N TYR A 136 0.62 4.05 0.36
CA TYR A 136 -0.02 5.09 1.16
C TYR A 136 0.86 6.31 1.36
N TYR A 137 2.18 6.14 1.52
CA TYR A 137 3.07 7.25 1.87
C TYR A 137 4.03 7.65 0.77
N LEU A 138 4.13 6.91 -0.35
CA LEU A 138 5.10 7.16 -1.43
C LEU A 138 6.54 7.31 -0.92
N PHE A 139 6.87 6.67 0.20
CA PHE A 139 8.12 6.85 0.96
C PHE A 139 8.48 8.30 1.33
N ILE A 140 7.49 9.20 1.38
CA ILE A 140 7.64 10.56 1.90
C ILE A 140 6.97 10.67 3.28
N PRO A 141 7.17 11.76 4.05
CA PRO A 141 6.64 11.87 5.41
C PRO A 141 5.14 11.56 5.51
N PHE A 142 4.78 10.73 6.50
CA PHE A 142 3.46 10.11 6.69
C PHE A 142 2.27 11.00 6.34
N GLN A 143 2.24 12.24 6.85
CA GLN A 143 1.13 13.15 6.61
C GLN A 143 1.05 13.59 5.14
N VAL A 144 2.19 13.91 4.54
CA VAL A 144 2.24 14.44 3.17
C VAL A 144 1.89 13.36 2.15
N GLY A 145 2.51 12.18 2.26
CA GLY A 145 2.26 11.06 1.36
C GLY A 145 0.81 10.63 1.37
N ASN A 146 0.26 10.42 2.56
CA ASN A 146 -1.12 9.98 2.72
C ASN A 146 -2.11 10.98 2.12
N TYR A 147 -1.95 12.29 2.38
CA TYR A 147 -2.85 13.30 1.80
C TYR A 147 -2.73 13.38 0.28
N ILE A 148 -1.54 13.22 -0.28
CA ILE A 148 -1.36 13.20 -1.74
C ILE A 148 -2.10 12.02 -2.36
N VAL A 149 -1.88 10.80 -1.84
CA VAL A 149 -2.51 9.58 -2.37
C VAL A 149 -4.03 9.64 -2.20
N LEU A 150 -4.51 10.10 -1.04
CA LEU A 150 -5.94 10.26 -0.76
C LEU A 150 -6.60 11.27 -1.71
N PHE A 151 -6.02 12.46 -1.86
CA PHE A 151 -6.54 13.48 -2.77
C PHE A 151 -6.52 12.99 -4.22
N PHE A 152 -5.46 12.29 -4.61
CA PHE A 152 -5.33 11.72 -5.94
C PHE A 152 -6.39 10.63 -6.21
N GLY A 153 -6.71 9.80 -5.22
CA GLY A 153 -7.81 8.84 -5.31
C GLY A 153 -9.16 9.52 -5.61
N PHE A 154 -9.50 10.59 -4.89
CA PHE A 154 -10.71 11.37 -5.18
C PHE A 154 -10.67 12.03 -6.57
N LEU A 155 -9.52 12.56 -6.97
CA LEU A 155 -9.34 13.15 -8.30
C LEU A 155 -9.64 12.13 -9.41
N ILE A 156 -9.15 10.90 -9.27
CA ILE A 156 -9.38 9.83 -10.24
C ILE A 156 -10.87 9.47 -10.31
N LEU A 157 -11.55 9.33 -9.17
CA LEU A 157 -12.99 9.04 -9.14
C LEU A 157 -13.80 10.12 -9.89
N ILE A 158 -13.47 11.39 -9.68
CA ILE A 158 -14.12 12.51 -10.38
C ILE A 158 -13.82 12.46 -11.89
N VAL A 159 -12.57 12.19 -12.26
CA VAL A 159 -12.17 12.09 -13.68
C VAL A 159 -12.87 10.92 -14.36
N GLU A 160 -13.00 9.78 -13.69
CA GLU A 160 -13.72 8.60 -14.16
C GLU A 160 -15.19 8.93 -14.41
N GLU A 161 -15.87 9.59 -13.47
CA GLU A 161 -17.28 9.96 -13.62
C GLU A 161 -17.50 10.94 -14.79
N ILE A 162 -16.62 11.95 -14.94
CA ILE A 162 -16.65 12.88 -16.07
C ILE A 162 -16.42 12.14 -17.40
N PHE A 163 -15.52 11.16 -17.42
CA PHE A 163 -15.25 10.36 -18.60
C PHE A 163 -16.45 9.48 -18.97
N CYS A 164 -17.02 8.75 -18.01
CA CYS A 164 -18.19 7.89 -18.22
C CYS A 164 -19.41 8.68 -18.72
N THR A 165 -19.68 9.86 -18.15
CA THR A 165 -20.79 10.71 -18.60
C THR A 165 -20.57 11.26 -20.02
N ARG A 166 -19.34 11.61 -20.39
CA ARG A 166 -19.01 12.00 -21.77
C ARG A 166 -19.08 10.84 -22.76
N CYS A 167 -18.61 9.65 -22.39
CA CYS A 167 -18.66 8.48 -23.26
C CYS A 167 -20.09 8.03 -23.57
N LYS A 168 -21.02 8.10 -22.60
CA LYS A 168 -22.44 7.83 -22.87
C LYS A 168 -22.99 8.74 -23.99
N LYS A 169 -22.62 10.02 -23.96
CA LYS A 169 -23.04 11.01 -24.97
C LYS A 169 -22.44 10.80 -26.37
N TRP A 170 -21.41 9.96 -26.52
CA TRP A 170 -20.80 9.63 -27.81
C TRP A 170 -21.45 8.40 -28.47
N ASN A 171 -22.18 7.59 -27.70
CA ASN A 171 -22.87 6.40 -28.20
C ASN A 171 -24.36 6.66 -28.51
N GLU A 172 -24.81 7.91 -28.37
CA GLU A 172 -26.11 8.43 -28.84
C GLU A 172 -25.90 9.28 -30.09
#